data_AF-A0A9D8VCK7-F1
#
_entry.id   AF-A0A9D8VCK7-F1
#
_cell.length_a   1.000
_cell.length_b   1.000
_cell.length_c   1.000
_cell.angle_alpha   90.00
_cell.angle_beta   90.00
_cell.angle_gamma   90.00
#
_symmetry.space_group_name_H-M   'P 1'
#
loop_
_entity.id
_entity.type
_entity.pdbx_description
1 polymer ?
#
loop_
_entity_poly.entity_id
_entity_poly.type
_entity_poly.pdbx_seq_one_letter_code
_entity_poly.pdbx_strand_id
1 'polypeptide(L)'
;MRTASALLIALWLVTVGCQTPASDVAPVQSPGPDAGLIPDEYPEAEVLQSSDLRIVVAGHYTSGHEAYVFQPCGVEEAYWVDHDAGLASFHAEVTDEPYEGVFVVVELGLEPPADDGFAADYDGVVSFTRAISQSRRSAADCGAAESTAETPESGTAESDDHPIDRRAEACAEAENWTTTGFMICMDRAGTEWDAELNEQYQLLMSRLEPPEQDALRQAQRNWITFRDAERQLYSEMYGNREGTMWRMVNIELIVGLTRDRAQALARINAEFR
;
A
#
# COMPACT_ATOMS: atom_id res chain seq x y z
N MET A 1 -31.91 87.02 11.40
CA MET A 1 -30.75 86.32 11.97
C MET A 1 -31.10 84.84 12.10
N ARG A 2 -30.37 84.02 11.32
CA ARG A 2 -30.26 82.54 11.28
C ARG A 2 -31.43 81.68 11.78
N THR A 3 -32.17 81.15 10.82
CA THR A 3 -33.11 80.04 10.92
C THR A 3 -32.39 78.71 11.17
N ALA A 4 -32.92 77.90 12.08
CA ALA A 4 -32.45 76.55 12.39
C ALA A 4 -32.93 75.57 11.32
N SER A 5 -31.99 74.88 10.66
CA SER A 5 -32.27 73.74 9.76
C SER A 5 -32.25 72.46 10.58
N ALA A 6 -33.40 71.79 10.66
CA ALA A 6 -33.52 70.44 11.18
C ALA A 6 -33.02 69.45 10.13
N LEU A 7 -31.87 68.81 10.38
CA LEU A 7 -31.40 67.66 9.60
C LEU A 7 -32.21 66.43 10.00
N LEU A 8 -33.03 65.93 9.07
CA LEU A 8 -33.59 64.58 9.12
C LEU A 8 -32.47 63.58 8.84
N ILE A 9 -32.11 62.79 9.86
CA ILE A 9 -31.21 61.65 9.74
C ILE A 9 -32.01 60.51 9.09
N ALA A 10 -31.78 60.29 7.80
CA ALA A 10 -32.28 59.11 7.10
C ALA A 10 -31.46 57.88 7.51
N LEU A 11 -32.08 57.02 8.32
CA LEU A 11 -31.57 55.73 8.74
C LEU A 11 -31.53 54.77 7.54
N TRP A 12 -30.37 54.62 6.90
CA TRP A 12 -30.14 53.57 5.92
C TRP A 12 -29.86 52.25 6.66
N LEU A 13 -30.86 51.39 6.75
CA LEU A 13 -30.69 49.97 7.05
C LEU A 13 -29.92 49.32 5.89
N VAL A 14 -28.62 49.14 6.07
CA VAL A 14 -27.82 48.25 5.22
C VAL A 14 -28.16 46.82 5.62
N THR A 15 -29.07 46.19 4.89
CA THR A 15 -29.22 44.74 4.92
C THR A 15 -27.99 44.14 4.24
N VAL A 16 -27.04 43.64 5.03
CA VAL A 16 -25.99 42.76 4.53
C VAL A 16 -26.66 41.45 4.14
N GLY A 17 -27.03 41.33 2.86
CA GLY A 17 -27.36 40.05 2.28
C GLY A 17 -26.10 39.21 2.18
N CYS A 18 -26.12 38.00 2.73
CA CYS A 18 -25.15 36.97 2.39
C CYS A 18 -25.31 36.63 0.91
N GLN A 19 -24.54 37.29 0.05
CA GLN A 19 -24.31 36.83 -1.32
C GLN A 19 -23.15 35.83 -1.24
N THR A 20 -23.46 34.54 -1.34
CA THR A 20 -22.48 33.54 -1.71
C THR A 20 -21.99 33.86 -3.13
N PRO A 21 -20.67 33.94 -3.40
CA PRO A 21 -20.20 33.98 -4.78
C PRO A 21 -20.58 32.64 -5.44
N ALA A 22 -21.35 32.72 -6.52
CA ALA A 22 -21.56 31.58 -7.40
C ALA A 22 -20.19 31.15 -7.95
N SER A 23 -19.84 29.87 -7.73
CA SER A 23 -18.72 29.25 -8.43
C SER A 23 -19.02 29.23 -9.92
N ASP A 24 -18.44 30.16 -10.66
CA ASP A 24 -18.32 30.08 -12.12
C ASP A 24 -17.28 29.02 -12.49
N VAL A 25 -17.58 27.75 -12.20
CA VAL A 25 -16.93 26.63 -12.89
C VAL A 25 -17.77 26.40 -14.14
N ALA A 26 -17.26 26.88 -15.27
CA ALA A 26 -17.83 26.53 -16.57
C ALA A 26 -17.89 24.99 -16.68
N PRO A 27 -19.00 24.42 -17.16
CA PRO A 27 -19.07 22.99 -17.40
C PRO A 27 -17.95 22.62 -18.38
N VAL A 28 -17.17 21.59 -18.03
CA VAL A 28 -16.19 20.98 -18.90
C VAL A 28 -16.92 20.60 -20.19
N GLN A 29 -16.61 21.31 -21.29
CA GLN A 29 -17.11 20.94 -22.59
C GLN A 29 -16.34 19.69 -23.01
N SER A 30 -17.07 18.59 -23.18
CA SER A 30 -16.55 17.37 -23.78
C SER A 30 -15.91 17.71 -25.13
N PRO A 31 -14.72 17.17 -25.45
CA PRO A 31 -14.16 17.34 -26.78
C PRO A 31 -15.14 16.76 -27.81
N GLY A 32 -15.42 17.53 -28.85
CA GLY A 32 -16.26 17.12 -29.97
C GLY A 32 -15.64 15.93 -30.74
N PRO A 33 -16.44 15.24 -31.56
CA PRO A 33 -16.03 13.99 -32.20
C PRO A 33 -15.17 14.29 -33.42
N ASP A 34 -13.92 14.68 -33.21
CA ASP A 34 -12.90 14.62 -34.28
C ASP A 34 -11.49 14.60 -33.69
N ALA A 35 -11.20 13.54 -32.95
CA ALA A 35 -9.84 13.08 -32.69
C ALA A 35 -9.85 11.56 -32.86
N GLY A 36 -9.88 11.12 -34.12
CA GLY A 36 -9.74 9.71 -34.46
C GLY A 36 -8.41 9.20 -33.94
N LEU A 37 -8.46 8.40 -32.87
CA LEU A 37 -7.55 7.33 -32.46
C LEU A 37 -7.99 6.76 -31.10
N ILE A 38 -9.30 6.57 -30.90
CA ILE A 38 -9.80 5.71 -29.80
C ILE A 38 -10.35 4.46 -30.48
N PRO A 39 -9.76 3.27 -30.26
CA PRO A 39 -10.39 2.02 -30.66
C PRO A 39 -11.77 1.92 -30.00
N ASP A 40 -12.82 1.64 -30.79
CA ASP A 40 -14.21 1.51 -30.33
C ASP A 40 -14.41 0.35 -29.32
N GLU A 41 -13.40 -0.51 -29.15
CA GLU A 41 -13.32 -1.54 -28.13
C GLU A 41 -12.10 -1.25 -27.23
N TYR A 42 -12.37 -0.68 -26.05
CA TYR A 42 -11.52 -0.94 -24.91
C TYR A 42 -11.75 -2.41 -24.54
N PRO A 43 -10.73 -3.28 -24.50
CA PRO A 43 -10.90 -4.57 -23.83
C PRO A 43 -11.42 -4.27 -22.43
N GLU A 44 -12.44 -5.02 -22.00
CA GLU A 44 -13.00 -4.90 -20.66
C GLU A 44 -11.83 -4.80 -19.67
N ALA A 45 -11.78 -3.72 -18.90
CA ALA A 45 -10.73 -3.56 -17.90
C ALA A 45 -10.73 -4.83 -17.06
N GLU A 46 -9.63 -5.59 -17.09
CA GLU A 46 -9.45 -6.71 -16.19
C GLU A 46 -9.65 -6.15 -14.78
N VAL A 47 -10.74 -6.58 -14.15
CA VAL A 47 -11.03 -6.26 -12.77
C VAL A 47 -9.82 -6.78 -12.00
N LEU A 48 -9.04 -5.88 -11.36
CA LEU A 48 -8.01 -6.29 -10.41
C LEU A 48 -8.70 -7.17 -9.38
N GLN A 49 -8.51 -8.47 -9.49
CA GLN A 49 -9.10 -9.44 -8.58
C GLN A 49 -8.38 -9.28 -7.25
N SER A 50 -9.06 -9.54 -6.12
CA SER A 50 -8.46 -9.42 -4.78
C SER A 50 -7.16 -10.22 -4.61
N SER A 51 -6.91 -11.17 -5.50
CA SER A 51 -5.70 -11.97 -5.66
C SER A 51 -4.44 -11.18 -6.08
N ASP A 52 -4.56 -9.93 -6.54
CA ASP A 52 -3.39 -9.08 -6.88
C ASP A 52 -2.88 -8.29 -5.67
N LEU A 53 -3.64 -8.30 -4.57
CA LEU A 53 -3.25 -7.66 -3.33
C LEU A 53 -2.22 -8.51 -2.59
N ARG A 54 -0.94 -8.22 -2.80
CA ARG A 54 0.15 -8.96 -2.18
C ARG A 54 0.76 -8.16 -1.04
N ILE A 55 0.78 -8.76 0.14
CA ILE A 55 1.36 -8.18 1.35
C ILE A 55 2.52 -9.02 1.86
N VAL A 56 3.55 -8.36 2.37
CA VAL A 56 4.71 -9.05 2.94
C VAL A 56 4.56 -9.16 4.46
N VAL A 57 4.50 -10.39 4.96
CA VAL A 57 4.21 -10.67 6.37
C VAL A 57 5.19 -11.72 6.92
N ALA A 58 5.68 -11.47 8.14
CA ALA A 58 6.45 -12.43 8.91
C ALA A 58 5.53 -13.21 9.86
N GLY A 59 5.78 -14.50 10.03
CA GLY A 59 4.98 -15.33 10.94
C GLY A 59 5.47 -16.77 11.01
N HIS A 60 4.71 -17.58 11.74
CA HIS A 60 4.92 -19.01 11.83
C HIS A 60 4.01 -19.72 10.84
N TYR A 61 4.62 -20.49 9.94
CA TYR A 61 3.91 -21.38 9.03
C TYR A 61 4.02 -22.83 9.52
N THR A 62 2.88 -23.48 9.67
CA THR A 62 2.77 -24.87 10.07
C THR A 62 2.16 -25.68 8.94
N SER A 63 2.90 -26.67 8.46
CA SER A 63 2.43 -27.64 7.46
C SER A 63 2.18 -29.00 8.11
N GLY A 64 1.06 -29.63 7.76
CA GLY A 64 0.66 -30.91 8.31
C GLY A 64 -0.30 -31.64 7.38
N HIS A 65 -0.63 -32.88 7.73
CA HIS A 65 -1.43 -33.75 6.86
C HIS A 65 -2.85 -33.22 6.60
N GLU A 66 -3.36 -32.33 7.46
CA GLU A 66 -4.70 -31.76 7.40
C GLU A 66 -4.74 -30.28 7.82
N ALA A 67 -3.58 -29.64 8.00
CA ALA A 67 -3.50 -28.26 8.49
C ALA A 67 -2.36 -27.50 7.81
N TYR A 68 -2.71 -26.44 7.08
CA TYR A 68 -1.78 -25.47 6.53
C TYR A 68 -2.12 -24.14 7.16
N VAL A 69 -1.37 -23.77 8.20
CA VAL A 69 -1.73 -22.65 9.08
C VAL A 69 -0.62 -21.64 9.09
N PHE A 70 -0.98 -20.37 8.98
CA PHE A 70 -0.08 -19.25 9.14
C PHE A 70 -0.54 -18.36 10.28
N GLN A 71 0.32 -18.16 11.26
CA GLN A 71 0.12 -17.21 12.34
C GLN A 71 1.13 -16.06 12.19
N PRO A 72 0.69 -14.85 11.80
CA PRO A 72 1.58 -13.70 11.72
C PRO A 72 2.21 -13.37 13.06
N CYS A 73 3.41 -12.79 13.04
CA CYS A 73 4.03 -12.31 14.26
C CYS A 73 3.20 -11.21 14.92
N GLY A 74 3.17 -11.22 16.25
CA GLY A 74 2.55 -10.15 17.05
C GLY A 74 1.02 -10.20 17.15
N VAL A 75 0.38 -11.25 16.61
CA VAL A 75 -1.07 -11.46 16.66
C VAL A 75 -1.40 -12.91 17.07
N GLU A 76 -2.57 -13.12 17.65
CA GLU A 76 -3.02 -14.46 18.07
C GLU A 76 -3.84 -15.16 16.97
N GLU A 77 -4.31 -14.38 16.00
CA GLU A 77 -5.09 -14.79 14.84
C GLU A 77 -4.30 -15.73 13.93
N ALA A 78 -5.00 -16.74 13.42
CA ALA A 78 -4.43 -17.77 12.57
C ALA A 78 -5.22 -17.87 11.26
N TYR A 79 -4.49 -18.06 10.17
CA TYR A 79 -5.00 -18.06 8.81
C TYR A 79 -4.77 -19.42 8.15
N TRP A 80 -5.76 -19.87 7.39
CA TRP A 80 -5.60 -21.05 6.55
C TRP A 80 -4.80 -20.71 5.29
N VAL A 81 -3.82 -21.53 4.94
CA VAL A 81 -2.97 -21.35 3.76
C VAL A 81 -3.47 -22.27 2.65
N ASP A 82 -4.06 -21.69 1.59
CA ASP A 82 -4.56 -22.43 0.43
C ASP A 82 -3.43 -22.80 -0.56
N HIS A 83 -2.48 -21.89 -0.74
CA HIS A 83 -1.25 -22.12 -1.49
C HIS A 83 -0.03 -21.72 -0.65
N ASP A 84 0.99 -22.56 -0.60
CA ASP A 84 2.12 -22.40 0.34
C ASP A 84 3.44 -21.95 -0.33
N ALA A 85 3.42 -21.65 -1.63
CA ALA A 85 4.61 -21.34 -2.42
C ALA A 85 5.75 -22.39 -2.30
N GLY A 86 5.43 -23.66 -2.04
CA GLY A 86 6.41 -24.73 -1.88
C GLY A 86 7.05 -24.82 -0.50
N LEU A 87 6.57 -24.06 0.49
CA LEU A 87 7.09 -24.07 1.86
C LEU A 87 6.86 -25.41 2.58
N ALA A 88 5.89 -26.25 2.19
CA ALA A 88 5.74 -27.58 2.77
C ALA A 88 7.00 -28.46 2.60
N SER A 89 7.74 -28.30 1.50
CA SER A 89 8.98 -29.06 1.29
C SER A 89 10.09 -28.60 2.23
N PHE A 90 10.20 -27.29 2.44
CA PHE A 90 11.13 -26.73 3.41
C PHE A 90 10.76 -27.16 4.84
N HIS A 91 9.47 -27.03 5.20
CA HIS A 91 8.94 -27.44 6.49
C HIS A 91 9.27 -28.91 6.81
N ALA A 92 9.03 -29.82 5.85
CA ALA A 92 9.37 -31.23 6.00
C ALA A 92 10.88 -31.53 6.08
N GLU A 93 11.73 -30.65 5.54
CA GLU A 93 13.20 -30.79 5.63
C GLU A 93 13.73 -30.33 7.00
N VAL A 94 13.11 -29.29 7.57
CA VAL A 94 13.65 -28.65 8.76
C VAL A 94 12.92 -29.02 10.06
N THR A 95 11.73 -29.61 10.01
CA THR A 95 11.01 -30.03 11.22
C THR A 95 11.08 -31.54 11.39
N ASP A 96 11.20 -31.99 12.65
CA ASP A 96 11.18 -33.41 12.99
C ASP A 96 9.86 -33.79 13.71
N GLU A 97 9.09 -32.79 14.17
CA GLU A 97 7.81 -32.98 14.84
C GLU A 97 6.60 -32.59 13.97
N PRO A 98 5.50 -33.36 13.99
CA PRO A 98 4.30 -33.01 13.25
C PRO A 98 3.70 -31.71 13.80
N TYR A 99 3.34 -30.80 12.89
CA TYR A 99 2.73 -29.49 13.21
C TYR A 99 3.66 -28.50 13.95
N GLU A 100 4.98 -28.71 13.87
CA GLU A 100 5.96 -27.72 14.35
C GLU A 100 5.99 -26.51 13.41
N GLY A 101 5.73 -25.29 13.89
CA GLY A 101 5.76 -24.10 13.03
C GLY A 101 7.19 -23.70 12.66
N VAL A 102 7.42 -23.33 11.39
CA VAL A 102 8.68 -22.73 10.92
C VAL A 102 8.49 -21.23 10.75
N PHE A 103 9.52 -20.44 11.02
CA PHE A 103 9.47 -19.01 10.79
C PHE A 103 9.60 -18.71 9.30
N VAL A 104 8.70 -17.89 8.77
CA VAL A 104 8.71 -17.48 7.36
C VAL A 104 8.41 -16.00 7.23
N VAL A 105 9.03 -15.37 6.23
CA VAL A 105 8.60 -14.09 5.67
C VAL A 105 8.08 -14.40 4.27
N VAL A 106 6.82 -14.06 4.01
CA VAL A 106 6.12 -14.45 2.79
C VAL A 106 5.38 -13.26 2.19
N GLU A 107 5.31 -13.24 0.87
CA GLU A 107 4.38 -12.40 0.11
C GLU A 107 3.08 -13.20 -0.05
N LEU A 108 2.01 -12.75 0.59
CA LEU A 108 0.71 -13.44 0.59
C LEU A 108 -0.41 -12.58 0.00
N GLY A 109 -1.37 -13.23 -0.63
CA GLY A 109 -2.65 -12.67 -1.03
C GLY A 109 -3.77 -13.08 -0.07
N LEU A 110 -4.78 -12.22 0.06
CA LEU A 110 -5.99 -12.52 0.83
C LEU A 110 -7.02 -13.18 -0.08
N GLU A 111 -7.49 -14.36 0.31
CA GLU A 111 -8.57 -15.08 -0.35
C GLU A 111 -9.91 -14.78 0.32
N PRO A 112 -11.04 -14.98 -0.38
CA PRO A 112 -12.35 -14.97 0.25
C PRO A 112 -12.39 -15.92 1.45
N PRO A 113 -13.05 -15.55 2.57
CA PRO A 113 -13.18 -16.44 3.71
C PRO A 113 -13.91 -17.72 3.31
N ALA A 114 -13.52 -18.85 3.88
CA ALA A 114 -14.17 -20.13 3.62
C ALA A 114 -15.47 -20.24 4.42
N ASP A 115 -16.55 -20.68 3.76
CA ASP A 115 -17.85 -20.93 4.39
C ASP A 115 -17.99 -22.40 4.87
N ASP A 116 -17.09 -23.29 4.45
CA ASP A 116 -17.05 -24.71 4.83
C ASP A 116 -15.63 -25.29 4.86
N GLY A 117 -15.50 -26.55 5.32
CA GLY A 117 -14.21 -27.24 5.44
C GLY A 117 -13.33 -26.75 6.60
N PHE A 118 -12.08 -27.22 6.65
CA PHE A 118 -11.13 -26.88 7.72
C PHE A 118 -10.80 -25.38 7.76
N ALA A 119 -10.82 -24.71 6.60
CA ALA A 119 -10.51 -23.30 6.48
C ALA A 119 -11.56 -22.38 7.15
N ALA A 120 -12.80 -22.87 7.36
CA ALA A 120 -13.87 -22.10 7.97
C ALA A 120 -13.68 -21.83 9.48
N ASP A 121 -12.79 -22.59 10.13
CA ASP A 121 -12.49 -22.44 11.57
C ASP A 121 -11.37 -21.41 11.84
N TYR A 122 -10.85 -20.74 10.81
CA TYR A 122 -9.74 -19.78 10.88
C TYR A 122 -10.20 -18.34 10.61
N ASP A 123 -9.37 -17.36 10.98
CA ASP A 123 -9.68 -15.93 10.86
C ASP A 123 -9.71 -15.44 9.40
N GLY A 124 -9.23 -16.26 8.46
CA GLY A 124 -9.29 -16.03 7.03
C GLY A 124 -8.48 -17.04 6.23
N VAL A 125 -8.49 -16.88 4.91
CA VAL A 125 -7.72 -17.70 3.98
C VAL A 125 -6.68 -16.83 3.29
N VAL A 126 -5.45 -17.35 3.20
CA VAL A 126 -4.33 -16.68 2.54
C VAL A 126 -3.69 -17.61 1.51
N SER A 127 -3.12 -17.00 0.47
CA SER A 127 -2.40 -17.70 -0.58
C SER A 127 -0.99 -17.12 -0.68
N PHE A 128 0.04 -17.90 -0.33
CA PHE A 128 1.42 -17.48 -0.46
C PHE A 128 1.82 -17.43 -1.92
N THR A 129 2.14 -16.25 -2.40
CA THR A 129 2.61 -16.05 -3.78
C THR A 129 4.10 -16.23 -3.90
N ARG A 130 4.85 -15.95 -2.83
CA ARG A 130 6.31 -16.10 -2.77
C ARG A 130 6.81 -16.24 -1.34
N ALA A 131 7.75 -17.16 -1.12
CA ALA A 131 8.56 -17.18 0.10
C ALA A 131 9.76 -16.22 -0.05
N ILE A 132 9.89 -15.28 0.88
CA ILE A 132 10.98 -14.28 0.91
C ILE A 132 12.13 -14.80 1.76
N SER A 133 11.83 -15.34 2.94
CA SER A 133 12.80 -16.02 3.79
C SER A 133 12.13 -17.09 4.65
N GLN A 134 12.91 -18.06 5.11
CA GLN A 134 12.41 -19.23 5.85
C GLN A 134 13.50 -19.78 6.79
N SER A 135 13.12 -20.14 8.02
CA SER A 135 14.03 -20.57 9.09
C SER A 135 13.40 -21.63 10.00
N ARG A 136 14.23 -22.56 10.49
CA ARG A 136 13.82 -23.66 11.38
C ARG A 136 13.44 -23.21 12.79
N ARG A 137 13.94 -22.08 13.28
CA ARG A 137 13.77 -21.68 14.69
C ARG A 137 12.35 -21.12 14.91
N SER A 138 11.69 -21.60 15.96
CA SER A 138 10.33 -21.21 16.34
C SER A 138 10.32 -20.50 17.70
N ALA A 139 9.35 -19.60 17.87
CA ALA A 139 9.02 -18.79 19.06
C ALA A 139 9.96 -17.63 19.47
N ALA A 140 11.27 -17.66 19.18
CA ALA A 140 12.16 -16.52 19.48
C ALA A 140 12.13 -15.39 18.42
N ASP A 141 11.69 -15.70 17.20
CA ASP A 141 11.82 -14.82 16.03
C ASP A 141 10.62 -13.87 15.81
N CYS A 142 9.57 -13.99 16.64
CA CYS A 142 8.59 -12.90 16.84
C CYS A 142 8.88 -12.06 18.11
N GLY A 143 10.10 -12.18 18.68
CA GLY A 143 10.70 -11.20 19.62
C GLY A 143 11.12 -11.71 21.01
N ALA A 144 12.41 -12.05 21.19
CA ALA A 144 13.30 -11.51 22.24
C ALA A 144 14.74 -12.04 22.09
N ALA A 145 15.70 -11.12 21.99
CA ALA A 145 17.12 -11.39 21.95
C ALA A 145 17.65 -12.08 23.21
N GLU A 146 18.43 -13.14 23.03
CA GLU A 146 19.72 -13.26 23.71
C GLU A 146 20.76 -13.88 22.76
N SER A 147 21.81 -13.10 22.55
CA SER A 147 23.01 -13.38 21.76
C SER A 147 23.65 -14.71 22.15
N THR A 148 24.01 -15.52 21.15
CA THR A 148 25.40 -15.94 20.97
C THR A 148 25.62 -16.37 19.53
N ALA A 149 26.75 -15.88 19.00
CA ALA A 149 27.18 -15.95 17.62
C ALA A 149 27.29 -17.39 17.08
N GLU A 150 26.99 -17.56 15.80
CA GLU A 150 27.99 -17.95 14.80
C GLU A 150 27.43 -17.74 13.38
N THR A 151 28.02 -16.78 12.68
CA THR A 151 27.87 -16.58 11.25
C THR A 151 28.47 -17.76 10.49
N PRO A 152 27.77 -18.25 9.45
CA PRO A 152 28.45 -18.49 8.18
C PRO A 152 27.84 -17.59 7.10
N GLU A 153 28.70 -16.79 6.49
CA GLU A 153 28.45 -16.17 5.18
C GLU A 153 28.13 -17.27 4.16
N SER A 154 27.07 -17.11 3.37
CA SER A 154 27.07 -17.55 1.97
C SER A 154 25.81 -17.07 1.24
N GLY A 155 26.02 -16.24 0.22
CA GLY A 155 25.11 -16.12 -0.93
C GLY A 155 24.24 -14.87 -0.97
N THR A 156 24.84 -13.73 -1.29
CA THR A 156 24.12 -12.55 -1.78
C THR A 156 23.43 -12.89 -3.11
N ALA A 157 22.15 -13.27 -3.06
CA ALA A 157 21.23 -12.84 -4.09
C ALA A 157 20.86 -11.40 -3.72
N GLU A 158 21.39 -10.41 -4.45
CA GLU A 158 20.91 -9.03 -4.34
C GLU A 158 19.41 -9.05 -4.57
N SER A 159 18.62 -8.76 -3.54
CA SER A 159 17.21 -8.45 -3.76
C SER A 159 17.16 -7.13 -4.53
N ASP A 160 16.38 -7.10 -5.60
CA ASP A 160 16.10 -5.90 -6.42
C ASP A 160 15.20 -4.90 -5.66
N ASP A 161 15.23 -4.94 -4.32
CA ASP A 161 14.40 -4.10 -3.48
C ASP A 161 14.93 -2.67 -3.49
N HIS A 162 14.04 -1.69 -3.46
CA HIS A 162 14.46 -0.31 -3.43
C HIS A 162 15.13 0.02 -2.08
N PRO A 163 16.14 0.91 -2.00
CA PRO A 163 16.74 1.31 -0.73
C PRO A 163 15.75 1.84 0.31
N ILE A 164 14.60 2.39 -0.11
CA ILE A 164 13.52 2.83 0.79
C ILE A 164 12.86 1.61 1.46
N ASP A 165 12.56 0.56 0.70
CA ASP A 165 11.92 -0.65 1.23
C ASP A 165 12.85 -1.36 2.21
N ARG A 166 14.14 -1.50 1.88
CA ARG A 166 15.15 -2.02 2.81
C ARG A 166 15.25 -1.21 4.11
N ARG A 167 15.08 0.11 4.05
CA ARG A 167 15.05 0.97 5.25
C ARG A 167 13.76 0.79 6.05
N ALA A 168 12.63 0.54 5.39
CA ALA A 168 11.36 0.24 6.05
C ALA A 168 11.44 -1.10 6.80
N GLU A 169 12.02 -2.12 6.18
CA GLU A 169 12.26 -3.43 6.81
C GLU A 169 13.20 -3.32 8.01
N ALA A 170 14.35 -2.66 7.85
CA ALA A 170 15.28 -2.44 8.96
C ALA A 170 14.66 -1.63 10.10
N CYS A 171 13.74 -0.71 9.79
CA CYS A 171 12.96 0.00 10.79
C CYS A 171 12.00 -0.95 11.52
N ALA A 172 11.26 -1.79 10.79
CA ALA A 172 10.30 -2.72 11.39
C ALA A 172 11.00 -3.75 12.30
N GLU A 173 12.19 -4.21 11.90
CA GLU A 173 13.04 -5.06 12.74
C GLU A 173 13.47 -4.34 14.03
N ALA A 174 13.91 -3.08 13.93
CA ALA A 174 14.28 -2.28 15.10
C ALA A 174 13.10 -2.03 16.05
N GLU A 175 11.88 -2.03 15.53
CA GLU A 175 10.63 -1.91 16.29
C GLU A 175 10.03 -3.28 16.70
N ASN A 176 10.84 -4.35 16.65
CA ASN A 176 10.50 -5.73 16.99
C ASN A 176 9.26 -6.27 16.26
N TRP A 177 9.00 -5.80 15.04
CA TRP A 177 7.86 -6.23 14.21
C TRP A 177 6.49 -6.06 14.89
N THR A 178 6.39 -5.18 15.89
CA THR A 178 5.12 -4.89 16.53
C THR A 178 4.20 -4.18 15.54
N THR A 179 2.88 -4.40 15.62
CA THR A 179 1.94 -3.71 14.71
C THR A 179 2.08 -2.19 14.78
N THR A 180 2.31 -1.62 15.97
CA THR A 180 2.55 -0.18 16.12
C THR A 180 3.86 0.24 15.46
N GLY A 181 4.94 -0.53 15.65
CA GLY A 181 6.23 -0.32 15.02
C GLY A 181 6.14 -0.33 13.49
N PHE A 182 5.51 -1.35 12.93
CA PHE A 182 5.27 -1.47 11.50
C PHE A 182 4.54 -0.25 10.93
N MET A 183 3.47 0.21 11.59
CA MET A 183 2.72 1.40 11.15
C MET A 183 3.61 2.66 11.13
N ILE A 184 4.48 2.85 12.12
CA ILE A 184 5.44 3.97 12.17
C ILE A 184 6.42 3.88 10.99
N CYS A 185 6.97 2.69 10.75
CA CYS A 185 7.94 2.47 9.68
C CYS A 185 7.32 2.65 8.29
N MET A 186 6.08 2.22 8.08
CA MET A 186 5.37 2.41 6.82
C MET A 186 4.97 3.87 6.59
N ASP A 187 4.60 4.63 7.62
CA ASP A 187 4.34 6.07 7.49
C ASP A 187 5.62 6.82 7.04
N ARG A 188 6.76 6.47 7.65
CA ARG A 188 8.07 6.97 7.23
C ARG A 188 8.40 6.57 5.79
N ALA A 189 8.21 5.30 5.43
CA ALA A 189 8.44 4.81 4.08
C ALA A 189 7.58 5.56 3.07
N GLY A 190 6.31 5.82 3.38
CA GLY A 190 5.41 6.62 2.56
C GLY A 190 5.93 8.05 2.32
N THR A 191 6.51 8.68 3.34
CA THR A 191 7.15 10.00 3.21
C THR A 191 8.39 9.95 2.32
N GLU A 192 9.22 8.92 2.48
CA GLU A 192 10.41 8.72 1.64
C GLU A 192 10.02 8.43 0.18
N TRP A 193 8.97 7.64 -0.05
CA TRP A 193 8.44 7.33 -1.38
C TRP A 193 7.82 8.54 -2.09
N ASP A 194 7.12 9.42 -1.36
CA ASP A 194 6.62 10.68 -1.94
C ASP A 194 7.77 11.62 -2.34
N ALA A 195 8.84 11.67 -1.55
CA ALA A 195 10.05 12.42 -1.90
C ALA A 195 10.73 11.86 -3.16
N GLU A 196 10.90 10.54 -3.25
CA GLU A 196 11.45 9.85 -4.42
C GLU A 196 10.60 10.10 -5.67
N LEU A 197 9.27 9.99 -5.56
CA LEU A 197 8.35 10.29 -6.64
C LEU A 197 8.55 11.70 -7.19
N ASN A 198 8.68 12.69 -6.30
CA ASN A 198 8.90 14.08 -6.68
C ASN A 198 10.27 14.27 -7.33
N GLU A 199 11.32 13.60 -6.84
CA GLU A 199 12.65 13.62 -7.44
C GLU A 199 12.62 13.06 -8.87
N GLN A 200 12.04 11.88 -9.07
CA GLN A 200 11.92 11.25 -10.38
C GLN A 200 11.08 12.07 -11.35
N TYR A 201 10.01 12.70 -10.86
CA TYR A 201 9.20 13.63 -11.65
C TYR A 201 10.01 14.84 -12.12
N GLN A 202 10.76 15.50 -11.23
CA GLN A 202 11.58 16.67 -11.59
C GLN A 202 12.70 16.29 -12.58
N LEU A 203 13.33 15.14 -12.37
CA LEU A 203 14.34 14.62 -13.28
C LEU A 203 13.76 14.37 -14.68
N LEU A 204 12.61 13.71 -14.76
CA LEU A 204 11.97 13.45 -16.04
C LEU A 204 11.53 14.75 -16.73
N MET A 205 10.94 15.67 -15.98
CA MET A 205 10.58 17.01 -16.48
C MET A 205 11.77 17.76 -17.09
N SER A 206 12.98 17.59 -16.55
CA SER A 206 14.20 18.23 -17.09
C SER A 206 14.70 17.65 -18.43
N ARG A 207 14.21 16.46 -18.80
CA ARG A 207 14.65 15.70 -19.99
C ARG A 207 13.66 15.74 -21.14
N LEU A 208 12.40 16.07 -20.85
CA LEU A 208 11.31 16.11 -21.82
C LEU A 208 11.26 17.45 -22.57
N GLU A 209 10.82 17.38 -23.83
CA GLU A 209 10.50 18.56 -24.65
C GLU A 209 9.19 19.22 -24.18
N PRO A 210 8.92 20.50 -24.50
CA PRO A 210 7.78 21.23 -23.95
C PRO A 210 6.40 20.54 -24.09
N PRO A 211 6.04 19.92 -25.24
CA PRO A 211 4.78 19.20 -25.36
C PRO A 211 4.69 17.97 -24.45
N GLU A 212 5.80 17.27 -24.25
CA GLU A 212 5.90 16.08 -23.39
C GLU A 212 5.85 16.47 -21.90
N GLN A 213 6.43 17.61 -21.54
CA GLN A 213 6.32 18.17 -20.19
C GLN A 213 4.85 18.50 -19.84
N ASP A 214 4.10 19.09 -20.77
CA ASP A 214 2.67 19.36 -20.58
C ASP A 214 1.87 18.06 -20.41
N ALA A 215 2.17 17.04 -21.21
CA ALA A 215 1.57 15.72 -21.08
C ALA A 215 1.89 15.07 -19.72
N LEU A 216 3.15 15.15 -19.26
CA LEU A 216 3.56 14.60 -17.96
C LEU A 216 2.88 15.34 -16.79
N ARG A 217 2.77 16.67 -16.84
CA ARG A 217 2.03 17.46 -15.84
C ARG A 217 0.57 17.00 -15.74
N GLN A 218 -0.09 16.81 -16.89
CA GLN A 218 -1.48 16.35 -16.92
C GLN A 218 -1.61 14.92 -16.39
N ALA A 219 -0.73 14.01 -16.81
CA ALA A 219 -0.71 12.63 -16.32
C ALA A 219 -0.52 12.58 -14.80
N GLN A 220 0.36 13.42 -14.24
CA GLN A 220 0.60 13.47 -12.81
C GLN A 220 -0.58 14.03 -12.01
N ARG A 221 -1.27 15.07 -12.54
CA ARG A 221 -2.52 15.57 -11.92
C ARG A 221 -3.61 14.51 -11.89
N ASN A 222 -3.79 13.79 -13.00
CA ASN A 222 -4.76 12.71 -13.09
C ASN A 222 -4.41 11.57 -12.12
N TRP A 223 -3.12 11.23 -12.02
CA TRP A 223 -2.65 10.23 -11.06
C TRP A 223 -2.90 10.63 -9.60
N ILE A 224 -2.74 11.90 -9.23
CA ILE A 224 -3.08 12.38 -7.88
C ILE A 224 -4.57 12.18 -7.59
N THR A 225 -5.45 12.50 -8.55
CA THR A 225 -6.90 12.26 -8.41
C THR A 225 -7.21 10.77 -8.23
N PHE A 226 -6.59 9.91 -9.03
CA PHE A 226 -6.69 8.45 -8.88
C PHE A 226 -6.22 7.99 -7.51
N ARG A 227 -4.99 8.36 -7.10
CA ARG A 227 -4.38 7.98 -5.82
C ARG A 227 -5.28 8.38 -4.67
N ASP A 228 -5.80 9.60 -4.65
CA ASP A 228 -6.60 10.09 -3.52
C ASP A 228 -7.95 9.34 -3.44
N ALA A 229 -8.56 9.01 -4.59
CA ALA A 229 -9.76 8.17 -4.64
C ALA A 229 -9.49 6.73 -4.18
N GLU A 230 -8.36 6.16 -4.60
CA GLU A 230 -7.96 4.79 -4.26
C GLU A 230 -7.62 4.66 -2.77
N ARG A 231 -6.92 5.66 -2.19
CA ARG A 231 -6.67 5.72 -0.74
C ARG A 231 -7.97 5.81 0.07
N GLN A 232 -8.98 6.53 -0.43
CA GLN A 232 -10.30 6.57 0.19
C GLN A 232 -10.95 5.19 0.14
N LEU A 233 -10.92 4.51 -1.01
CA LEU A 233 -11.46 3.15 -1.15
C LEU A 233 -10.81 2.19 -0.15
N TYR A 234 -9.47 2.16 -0.05
CA TYR A 234 -8.77 1.30 0.92
C TYR A 234 -9.14 1.64 2.37
N SER A 235 -9.27 2.93 2.69
CA SER A 235 -9.66 3.36 4.04
C SER A 235 -11.08 2.89 4.40
N GLU A 236 -12.03 2.93 3.46
CA GLU A 236 -13.39 2.39 3.65
C GLU A 236 -13.38 0.86 3.77
N MET A 237 -12.59 0.19 2.92
CA MET A 237 -12.54 -1.27 2.89
C MET A 237 -11.85 -1.85 4.12
N TYR A 238 -10.75 -1.26 4.59
CA TYR A 238 -9.84 -1.87 5.55
C TYR A 238 -9.63 -1.02 6.81
N GLY A 239 -9.71 0.31 6.71
CA GLY A 239 -9.38 1.22 7.83
C GLY A 239 -10.33 1.12 9.03
N ASN A 240 -11.60 0.76 8.80
CA ASN A 240 -12.63 0.66 9.85
C ASN A 240 -12.88 -0.77 10.35
N ARG A 241 -12.13 -1.76 9.86
CA ARG A 241 -12.29 -3.16 10.29
C ARG A 241 -11.72 -3.37 11.69
N GLU A 242 -12.29 -4.32 12.42
CA GLU A 242 -11.77 -4.77 13.71
C GLU A 242 -10.53 -5.65 13.50
N GLY A 243 -9.53 -5.51 14.38
CA GLY A 243 -8.24 -6.19 14.27
C GLY A 243 -7.14 -5.27 13.72
N THR A 244 -5.93 -5.40 14.28
CA THR A 244 -4.81 -4.50 13.90
C THR A 244 -4.21 -4.84 12.54
N MET A 245 -4.43 -6.05 12.04
CA MET A 245 -3.97 -6.48 10.72
C MET A 245 -4.55 -5.66 9.58
N TRP A 246 -5.84 -5.33 9.61
CA TRP A 246 -6.46 -4.52 8.56
C TRP A 246 -5.87 -3.11 8.47
N ARG A 247 -5.31 -2.59 9.56
CA ARG A 247 -4.56 -1.32 9.54
C ARG A 247 -3.23 -1.46 8.83
N MET A 248 -2.54 -2.60 9.03
CA MET A 248 -1.29 -2.93 8.34
C MET A 248 -1.54 -3.09 6.82
N VAL A 249 -2.58 -3.83 6.44
CA VAL A 249 -3.00 -3.95 5.04
C VAL A 249 -3.30 -2.58 4.45
N ASN A 250 -4.12 -1.77 5.12
CA ASN A 250 -4.47 -0.43 4.63
C ASN A 250 -3.25 0.45 4.38
N ILE A 251 -2.29 0.52 5.32
CA ILE A 251 -1.12 1.40 5.16
C ILE A 251 -0.20 0.91 4.04
N GLU A 252 -0.02 -0.40 3.89
CA GLU A 252 0.83 -0.98 2.85
C GLU A 252 0.31 -0.65 1.45
N LEU A 253 -1.00 -0.77 1.23
CA LEU A 253 -1.62 -0.42 -0.05
C LEU A 253 -1.49 1.06 -0.37
N ILE A 254 -1.72 1.91 0.64
CA ILE A 254 -1.60 3.35 0.51
C ILE A 254 -0.17 3.76 0.12
N VAL A 255 0.84 3.16 0.77
CA VAL A 255 2.27 3.42 0.46
C VAL A 255 2.62 2.85 -0.91
N GLY A 256 2.13 1.65 -1.25
CA GLY A 256 2.35 0.96 -2.51
C GLY A 256 1.99 1.80 -3.74
N LEU A 257 0.84 2.48 -3.72
CA LEU A 257 0.44 3.39 -4.80
C LEU A 257 1.51 4.43 -5.15
N THR A 258 2.18 4.97 -4.12
CA THR A 258 3.20 6.02 -4.28
C THR A 258 4.53 5.43 -4.73
N ARG A 259 4.93 4.29 -4.15
CA ARG A 259 6.10 3.52 -4.57
C ARG A 259 6.04 3.17 -6.06
N ASP A 260 4.92 2.60 -6.50
CA ASP A 260 4.78 2.07 -7.86
C ASP A 260 4.86 3.21 -8.89
N ARG A 261 4.30 4.39 -8.55
CA ARG A 261 4.42 5.58 -9.39
C ARG A 261 5.85 6.11 -9.43
N ALA A 262 6.55 6.16 -8.30
CA ALA A 262 7.95 6.59 -8.25
C ALA A 262 8.83 5.70 -9.15
N GLN A 263 8.69 4.38 -9.01
CA GLN A 263 9.43 3.41 -9.82
C GLN A 263 9.06 3.47 -11.30
N ALA A 264 7.79 3.71 -11.65
CA ALA A 264 7.38 3.90 -13.04
C ALA A 264 8.08 5.11 -13.69
N LEU A 265 8.19 6.24 -12.97
CA LEU A 265 8.94 7.40 -13.44
C LEU A 265 10.45 7.12 -13.52
N ALA A 266 11.01 6.40 -12.55
CA ALA A 266 12.41 5.98 -12.54
C ALA A 266 12.76 5.10 -13.75
N ARG A 267 11.88 4.15 -14.11
CA ARG A 267 12.06 3.31 -15.31
C ARG A 267 12.08 4.14 -16.59
N ILE A 268 11.18 5.10 -16.74
CA ILE A 268 11.19 6.01 -17.89
C ILE A 268 12.49 6.83 -17.91
N ASN A 269 12.94 7.33 -16.75
CA ASN A 269 14.21 8.04 -16.63
C ASN A 269 15.42 7.17 -17.01
N ALA A 270 15.36 5.85 -16.84
CA ALA A 270 16.46 4.96 -17.22
C ALA A 270 16.67 4.88 -18.74
N GLU A 271 15.63 5.14 -19.55
CA GLU A 271 15.70 5.13 -21.01
C GLU A 271 16.48 6.33 -21.61
N PHE A 272 16.70 7.38 -20.81
CA PHE A 272 17.48 8.56 -21.22
C PHE A 272 18.98 8.42 -20.92
N ARG A 273 19.46 7.24 -20.52
CA ARG A 273 20.87 6.97 -20.21
C ARG A 273 21.74 6.80 -21.44
#